data_AF-A0A2S4LLP7-F1
#
_entry.id   AF-A0A2S4LLP7-F1
#
_cell.length_a   1.000
_cell.length_b   1.000
_cell.length_c   1.000
_cell.angle_alpha   90.00
_cell.angle_beta   90.00
_cell.angle_gamma   90.00
#
_symmetry.space_group_name_H-M   'P 1'
#
loop_
_entity.id
_entity.type
_entity.pdbx_description
1 polymer ?
#
loop_
_entity_poly.entity_id
_entity_poly.type
_entity_poly.pdbx_seq_one_letter_code
_entity_poly.pdbx_strand_id
1 'polypeptide(L)'
;MPLEGTFEIVYEDSRGAWSTRRVEARELKLGPGRTLLGGIDRGRGGYRGFRADRIRRLTDPASATRIEAGILDWLLARAEAQRRERAAQIRALASRRRGASRSDTPRDAAA
;
A
#
# COMPACT_ATOMS: atom_id res chain seq x y z
N MET A 1 4.20 -6.58 -2.86
CA MET A 1 2.77 -6.18 -2.87
C MET A 1 2.71 -4.67 -2.80
N PRO A 2 1.92 -3.99 -3.64
CA PRO A 2 1.82 -2.53 -3.57
C PRO A 2 1.15 -2.10 -2.26
N LEU A 3 1.78 -1.17 -1.56
CA LEU A 3 1.30 -0.63 -0.28
C LEU A 3 1.67 0.86 -0.24
N GLU A 4 0.68 1.71 -0.43
CA GLU A 4 0.85 3.16 -0.46
C GLU A 4 0.37 3.77 0.85
N GLY A 5 1.09 4.77 1.36
CA GLY A 5 0.72 5.47 2.58
C GLY A 5 1.90 6.25 3.16
N THR A 6 1.61 7.16 4.08
CA THR A 6 2.66 7.77 4.91
C THR A 6 2.51 7.21 6.31
N PHE A 7 3.56 6.57 6.82
CA PHE A 7 3.55 5.98 8.16
C PHE A 7 4.61 6.62 9.03
N GLU A 8 4.29 6.78 10.31
CA GLU A 8 5.30 7.04 11.33
C GLU A 8 5.57 5.73 12.07
N ILE A 9 6.83 5.32 12.12
CA ILE A 9 7.24 4.07 12.73
C ILE A 9 8.23 4.32 13.85
N VAL A 10 8.09 3.61 14.96
CA VAL A 10 9.16 3.41 15.93
C VAL A 10 9.88 2.13 15.52
N TYR A 11 11.11 2.29 15.04
CA TYR A 11 11.90 1.22 14.47
C TYR A 11 13.11 0.91 15.35
N GLU A 12 13.29 -0.38 15.63
CA GLU A 12 14.47 -0.92 16.29
C GLU A 12 15.46 -1.41 15.23
N ASP A 13 16.68 -0.87 15.23
CA ASP A 13 17.70 -1.30 14.28
C ASP A 13 18.39 -2.62 14.71
N SER A 14 19.37 -3.09 13.94
CA SER A 14 20.09 -4.33 14.27
C SER A 14 20.95 -4.25 15.53
N ARG A 15 21.22 -3.05 16.03
CA ARG A 15 21.98 -2.81 17.26
C ARG A 15 21.05 -2.60 18.47
N GLY A 16 19.74 -2.74 18.28
CA GLY A 16 18.75 -2.47 19.31
C GLY A 16 18.50 -0.98 19.55
N ALA A 17 19.00 -0.08 18.69
CA ALA A 17 18.77 1.35 18.85
C ALA A 17 17.41 1.74 18.26
N TRP A 18 16.70 2.60 18.98
CA TRP A 18 15.34 3.00 18.63
C TRP A 18 15.36 4.31 17.87
N SER A 19 14.51 4.41 16.85
CA SER A 19 14.32 5.66 16.13
C SER A 19 12.92 5.81 15.57
N THR A 20 12.41 7.04 15.63
CA THR A 20 11.18 7.41 14.93
C THR A 20 11.52 7.74 13.48
N ARG A 21 10.81 7.14 12.53
CA ARG A 21 10.97 7.39 11.09
C ARG A 21 9.62 7.71 10.47
N ARG A 22 9.61 8.66 9.53
CA ARG A 22 8.45 8.95 8.69
C ARG A 22 8.71 8.38 7.30
N VAL A 23 7.90 7.40 6.91
CA VAL A 23 8.11 6.60 5.71
C VAL A 23 6.97 6.84 4.74
N GLU A 24 7.29 7.30 3.53
CA GLU A 24 6.35 7.22 2.41
C GLU A 24 6.42 5.81 1.82
N ALA A 25 5.52 4.95 2.27
CA ALA A 25 5.43 3.58 1.82
C ALA A 25 5.03 3.49 0.34
N ARG A 26 5.67 2.56 -0.36
CA ARG A 26 5.42 2.23 -1.77
C ARG A 26 5.06 0.75 -1.94
N GLU A 27 5.67 -0.10 -1.12
CA GLU A 27 5.45 -1.54 -1.19
C GLU A 27 5.65 -2.26 0.14
N LEU A 28 5.04 -3.44 0.22
CA LEU A 28 5.35 -4.48 1.17
C LEU A 28 6.02 -5.64 0.43
N LYS A 29 7.31 -5.87 0.70
CA LYS A 29 8.08 -6.95 0.07
C LYS A 29 8.10 -8.17 0.98
N LEU A 30 7.57 -9.28 0.47
CA LEU A 30 7.59 -10.58 1.14
C LEU A 30 8.87 -11.31 0.73
N GLY A 31 9.60 -11.83 1.70
CA GLY A 31 10.79 -12.65 1.50
C GLY A 31 10.82 -13.84 2.47
N PRO A 32 11.70 -14.82 2.23
CA PRO A 32 11.82 -15.98 3.11
C PRO A 32 12.22 -15.52 4.52
N GLY A 33 11.31 -15.72 5.48
CA GLY A 33 11.47 -15.37 6.89
C GLY A 33 11.45 -13.87 7.22
N ARG A 34 11.17 -12.98 6.27
CA ARG A 34 11.17 -11.53 6.52
C ARG A 34 10.24 -10.76 5.59
N THR A 35 9.50 -9.82 6.17
CA THR A 35 8.67 -8.87 5.44
C THR A 35 9.24 -7.47 5.61
N LEU A 36 9.35 -6.72 4.50
CA LEU A 36 9.89 -5.37 4.48
C LEU A 36 8.82 -4.37 4.06
N LEU A 37 8.63 -3.33 4.86
CA LEU A 37 7.97 -2.09 4.46
C LEU A 37 8.97 -1.25 3.65
N GLY A 38 8.76 -1.17 2.35
CA GLY A 38 9.60 -0.41 1.42
C GLY A 38 9.03 0.99 1.19
N GLY A 39 9.87 2.01 1.32
CA GLY A 39 9.45 3.39 1.13
C GLY A 39 10.57 4.41 1.21
N ILE A 40 10.23 5.68 0.98
CA ILE A 40 11.15 6.80 1.15
C ILE A 40 11.15 7.21 2.63
N ASP A 41 12.31 7.10 3.29
CA ASP A 41 12.51 7.66 4.62
C ASP A 41 12.71 9.17 4.50
N ARG A 42 11.72 9.96 4.93
CA ARG A 42 11.78 11.42 4.86
C ARG A 42 12.90 12.01 5.72
N GLY A 43 13.31 11.33 6.79
CA GLY A 43 14.40 11.80 7.64
C GLY A 43 15.79 11.61 7.04
N ARG A 44 15.94 10.71 6.06
CA ARG A 44 17.23 10.41 5.40
C ARG A 44 17.21 10.61 3.88
N GLY A 45 16.07 11.02 3.31
CA GLY A 45 15.93 11.41 1.90
C GLY A 45 16.06 10.28 0.88
N GLY A 46 15.93 9.02 1.28
CA GLY A 46 16.22 7.89 0.40
C GLY A 46 15.32 6.67 0.61
N TYR A 47 15.28 5.81 -0.42
CA TYR A 47 14.56 4.56 -0.35
C TYR A 47 15.20 3.59 0.66
N ARG A 48 14.38 2.97 1.50
CA ARG A 48 14.79 2.03 2.54
C ARG A 48 13.74 0.93 2.70
N GLY A 49 14.21 -0.25 3.11
CA GLY A 49 13.36 -1.36 3.54
C GLY A 49 13.42 -1.50 5.06
N PHE A 50 12.27 -1.39 5.71
CA PHE A 50 12.13 -1.56 7.15
C PHE A 50 11.54 -2.93 7.45
N ARG A 51 12.23 -3.71 8.28
CA ARG A 51 11.73 -5.01 8.76
C ARG A 51 10.46 -4.83 9.58
N ALA A 52 9.36 -5.43 9.12
CA ALA A 52 8.06 -5.31 9.79
C ALA A 52 8.10 -5.85 11.23
N ASP A 53 8.89 -6.90 11.47
CA ASP A 53 9.11 -7.51 12.79
C ASP A 53 9.92 -6.62 13.75
N ARG A 54 10.58 -5.58 13.24
CA ARG A 54 11.34 -4.61 14.05
C ARG A 54 10.62 -3.28 14.23
N ILE A 55 9.40 -3.17 13.70
CA ILE A 55 8.54 -2.03 13.96
C ILE A 55 7.85 -2.30 15.30
N ARG A 56 8.14 -1.47 16.30
CA ARG A 56 7.53 -1.55 17.62
C ARG A 56 6.19 -0.82 17.68
N ARG A 57 6.06 0.21 16.86
CA ARG A 57 4.83 0.99 16.72
C ARG A 57 4.71 1.50 15.30
N LEU A 58 3.51 1.41 14.75
CA LEU A 58 3.14 2.01 13.48
C LEU A 58 1.96 2.96 13.72
N THR A 59 2.08 4.18 13.22
CA THR A 59 1.00 5.16 13.15
C THR A 59 0.71 5.46 11.69
N ASP A 60 -0.54 5.37 11.30
CA ASP A 60 -1.06 5.86 10.02
C ASP A 60 -1.83 7.17 10.25
N PRO A 61 -1.23 8.34 9.96
CA PRO A 61 -1.88 9.63 10.15
C PRO A 61 -3.13 9.81 9.29
N ALA A 62 -3.23 9.13 8.13
CA ALA A 62 -4.38 9.27 7.24
C ALA A 62 -5.66 8.64 7.83
N SER A 63 -5.50 7.62 8.66
CA SER A 63 -6.60 6.91 9.32
C SER A 63 -6.65 7.14 10.83
N ALA A 64 -5.80 8.03 11.36
CA ALA A 64 -5.58 8.23 12.81
C ALA A 64 -5.33 6.92 13.58
N THR A 65 -4.82 5.89 12.89
CA THR A 65 -4.66 4.54 13.44
C THR A 65 -3.28 4.41 14.08
N ARG A 66 -3.24 3.84 15.28
CA ARG A 66 -1.99 3.54 16.01
C ARG A 66 -1.98 2.08 16.44
N ILE A 67 -0.89 1.39 16.12
CA ILE A 67 -0.75 -0.06 16.25
C ILE A 67 0.59 -0.37 16.91
N GLU A 68 0.58 -1.21 17.93
CA GLU A 68 1.77 -1.65 18.66
C GLU A 68 1.94 -3.19 18.60
N ALA A 69 0.87 -3.93 18.31
CA ALA A 69 0.88 -5.38 18.12
C ALA A 69 0.19 -5.75 16.79
N GLY A 70 0.54 -6.91 16.20
CA GLY A 70 -0.05 -7.35 14.93
C GLY A 70 0.29 -6.44 13.74
N ILE A 71 1.40 -5.70 13.80
CA ILE A 71 1.79 -4.73 12.77
C ILE A 71 1.94 -5.38 11.40
N LEU A 72 2.53 -6.59 11.34
CA LEU A 72 2.65 -7.34 10.08
C LEU A 72 1.27 -7.65 9.48
N ASP A 73 0.36 -8.20 10.28
CA ASP A 73 -0.98 -8.58 9.82
C ASP A 73 -1.75 -7.36 9.34
N TRP A 74 -1.65 -6.24 10.06
CA TRP A 74 -2.26 -4.99 9.63
C TRP A 74 -1.69 -4.49 8.30
N LEU A 75 -0.36 -4.50 8.13
CA LEU A 75 0.28 -4.11 6.87
C LEU A 75 -0.15 -5.00 5.70
N LEU A 76 -0.26 -6.30 5.92
CA LEU A 76 -0.74 -7.27 4.92
C LEU A 76 -2.20 -6.99 4.55
N ALA A 77 -3.07 -6.80 5.53
CA ALA A 77 -4.48 -6.48 5.31
C ALA A 77 -4.63 -5.16 4.54
N ARG A 78 -3.85 -4.14 4.89
CA ARG A 78 -3.84 -2.83 4.21
C ARG A 78 -3.40 -2.96 2.75
N ALA A 79 -2.33 -3.70 2.49
CA ALA A 79 -1.83 -3.92 1.12
C ALA A 79 -2.86 -4.67 0.26
N GLU A 80 -3.50 -5.70 0.82
CA GLU A 80 -4.52 -6.47 0.11
C GLU A 80 -5.79 -5.64 -0.15
N ALA A 81 -6.23 -4.81 0.80
CA ALA A 81 -7.35 -3.89 0.60
C ALA A 81 -7.10 -2.94 -0.58
N GLN A 82 -5.93 -2.30 -0.65
CA GLN A 82 -5.55 -1.42 -1.76
C GLN A 82 -5.44 -2.18 -3.09
N ARG A 83 -4.96 -3.42 -3.06
CA ARG A 83 -4.92 -4.27 -4.25
C ARG A 83 -6.33 -4.55 -4.79
N ARG A 84 -7.28 -4.89 -3.92
CA ARG A 84 -8.68 -5.14 -4.30
C ARG A 84 -9.36 -3.90 -4.85
N GLU A 85 -9.13 -2.76 -4.20
CA GLU A 85 -9.66 -1.47 -4.64
C GLU A 85 -9.18 -1.12 -6.05
N ARG A 86 -7.86 -1.19 -6.31
CA ARG A 86 -7.31 -0.97 -7.66
C ARG A 86 -7.89 -1.94 -8.69
N ALA A 87 -8.02 -3.21 -8.34
CA ALA A 87 -8.62 -4.19 -9.25
C ALA A 87 -10.09 -3.87 -9.57
N ALA A 88 -10.86 -3.37 -8.60
CA ALA A 88 -12.24 -2.94 -8.80
C ALA A 88 -12.33 -1.71 -9.71
N GLN A 89 -11.46 -0.72 -9.50
CA GLN A 89 -11.39 0.49 -10.34
C GLN A 89 -11.07 0.13 -11.80
N ILE A 90 -10.11 -0.77 -12.05
CA ILE A 90 -9.77 -1.24 -13.39
C ILE A 90 -10.97 -1.93 -14.06
N ARG A 91 -11.68 -2.81 -13.34
CA ARG A 91 -12.88 -3.48 -13.85
C ARG A 91 -14.01 -2.50 -14.18
N ALA A 92 -14.22 -1.50 -13.34
CA ALA A 92 -15.24 -0.46 -13.55
C ALA A 92 -14.92 0.36 -14.80
N LEU A 93 -13.66 0.78 -14.97
CA LEU A 93 -13.20 1.52 -16.15
C LEU A 93 -13.38 0.70 -17.44
N ALA A 94 -13.00 -0.58 -17.42
CA ALA A 94 -13.15 -1.46 -18.57
C ALA A 94 -14.64 -1.66 -18.97
N SER A 95 -15.54 -1.73 -17.98
CA SER A 95 -16.97 -1.87 -18.23
C SER A 95 -17.58 -0.60 -18.83
N ARG A 96 -17.15 0.58 -18.38
CA ARG A 96 -17.56 1.87 -18.96
C ARG A 96 -17.14 2.00 -20.43
N ARG A 97 -15.89 1.64 -20.76
CA ARG A 97 -15.38 1.68 -22.15
C ARG A 97 -16.18 0.77 -23.09
N ARG A 98 -16.56 -0.43 -22.64
CA ARG A 98 -17.41 -1.36 -23.42
C ARG A 98 -18.85 -0.90 -23.58
N GLY A 99 -19.38 -0.14 -22.62
CA GLY A 99 -20.71 0.47 -22.72
C GLY A 99 -20.73 1.58 -23.79
N ALA A 100 -19.70 2.43 -23.80
CA ALA A 100 -19.57 3.51 -24.79
C ALA A 100 -19.38 3.00 -26.23
N SER A 101 -18.68 1.87 -26.42
CA SER A 101 -18.52 1.28 -27.76
C SER A 101 -19.78 0.59 -28.30
N ARG A 102 -20.75 0.25 -27.43
CA ARG A 102 -22.02 -0.38 -27.82
C ARG A 102 -23.11 0.65 -28.15
N SER A 103 -22.99 1.89 -27.65
CA SER A 103 -23.93 2.98 -27.97
C SER A 103 -23.65 3.65 -29.33
N ASP A 104 -22.56 3.29 -30.02
CA ASP A 104 -22.10 3.95 -31.25
C ASP A 104 -22.32 3.10 -32.51
N THR A 105 -23.20 2.09 -32.45
CA THR A 105 -23.66 1.40 -33.67
C THR A 105 -24.93 2.10 -34.17
N PRO A 106 -24.88 2.86 -35.27
CA PRO A 106 -26.08 3.46 -35.84
C PRO A 106 -26.96 2.31 -36.35
N ARG A 107 -28.20 2.30 -35.90
CA ARG A 107 -29.23 1.36 -36.33
C ARG A 107 -29.90 1.89 -37.60
N ASP A 108 -29.12 2.17 -38.64
CA ASP A 108 -29.65 2.55 -39.96
C ASP A 108 -29.30 1.48 -40.98
N ALA A 109 -30.15 0.46 -41.01
CA ALA A 109 -30.31 -0.44 -42.15
C ALA A 109 -31.74 -0.99 -42.11
N ALA A 110 -32.69 -0.21 -42.65
CA ALA A 110 -33.85 -0.71 -43.39
C ALA A 110 -34.87 0.43 -43.61
N ALA A 111 -34.90 0.97 -44.82
CA ALA A 111 -36.12 1.24 -45.60
C ALA A 111 -35.72 1.59 -47.03
#